data_AF-Q570Q0-F1
#
_entry.id   AF-Q570Q0-F1
#
_cell.length_a   1.000
_cell.length_b   1.000
_cell.length_c   1.000
_cell.angle_alpha   90.00
_cell.angle_beta   90.00
_cell.angle_gamma   90.00
#
_symmetry.space_group_name_H-M   'P 1'
#
loop_
_entity.id
_entity.type
_entity.pdbx_description
1 polymer ?
#
loop_
_entity_poly.entity_id
_entity_poly.type
_entity_poly.pdbx_seq_one_letter_code
_entity_poly.pdbx_strand_id
1 'polypeptide(L)'
;MHLECTKDMGLHNRYTCPVCSKSICDMSNLWKKLDEEVAAYPMPKMYENKMVWILCNDCGSNTNVRFHLIAHKCSSCGSYNTRQTQRGSDSHSCSSGMPQVVGSTG
;
A
#
# COMPACT_ATOMS: atom_id res chain seq x y z
N MET A 1 4.56 22.72 3.75
CA MET A 1 5.74 22.04 4.34
C MET A 1 6.96 22.82 3.88
N HIS A 2 7.84 23.24 4.78
CA HIS A 2 9.02 24.04 4.42
C HIS A 2 10.09 23.19 3.74
N LEU A 3 10.88 23.82 2.86
CA LEU A 3 11.93 23.16 2.08
C LEU A 3 13.03 22.54 2.97
N GLU A 4 13.41 23.22 4.05
CA GLU A 4 14.40 22.71 5.00
C GLU A 4 13.88 21.46 5.74
N CYS A 5 12.64 21.49 6.23
CA CYS A 5 12.01 20.33 6.86
C CYS A 5 11.92 19.12 5.91
N THR A 6 11.70 19.33 4.60
CA THR A 6 11.73 18.21 3.63
C THR A 6 13.12 17.62 3.44
N LYS A 7 14.17 18.44 3.54
CA LYS A 7 15.57 17.96 3.47
C LYS A 7 15.93 17.16 4.72
N ASP A 8 15.56 17.67 5.90
CA ASP A 8 15.77 16.98 7.18
C ASP A 8 15.04 15.63 7.23
N MET A 9 13.82 15.57 6.70
CA MET A 9 13.10 14.32 6.54
C MET A 9 13.89 13.29 5.73
N GLY A 10 14.54 13.71 4.63
CA GLY A 10 15.42 12.85 3.84
C GLY A 10 16.67 12.37 4.61
N LEU A 11 17.26 13.22 5.45
CA LEU A 11 18.39 12.88 6.32
C LEU A 11 18.03 11.85 7.39
N HIS A 12 16.77 11.85 7.83
CA HIS A 12 16.25 10.91 8.82
C HIS A 12 15.51 9.71 8.21
N ASN A 13 15.74 9.40 6.93
CA ASN A 13 15.11 8.31 6.19
C ASN A 13 13.56 8.36 6.18
N ARG A 14 12.97 9.54 6.33
CA ARG A 14 11.52 9.79 6.27
C ARG A 14 11.14 10.32 4.90
N TYR A 15 11.14 9.45 3.90
CA TYR A 15 10.88 9.83 2.51
C TYR A 15 9.40 10.00 2.16
N THR A 16 8.50 9.75 3.10
CA THR A 16 7.05 9.82 2.92
C THR A 16 6.49 11.12 3.51
N CYS A 17 5.73 11.85 2.69
CA CYS A 17 5.02 13.06 3.11
C CYS A 17 3.95 12.71 4.17
N PRO A 18 4.01 13.25 5.40
CA PRO A 18 2.99 12.97 6.43
C PRO A 18 1.58 13.47 6.08
N VAL A 19 1.45 14.38 5.12
CA VAL A 19 0.14 14.95 4.73
C VAL A 19 -0.56 14.08 3.70
N CYS A 20 0.14 13.66 2.65
CA CYS A 20 -0.46 12.94 1.52
C CYS A 20 0.11 11.53 1.29
N SER A 21 1.05 11.09 2.13
CA SER A 21 1.75 9.80 2.03
C SER A 21 2.57 9.58 0.75
N LYS A 22 2.74 10.59 -0.11
CA LYS A 22 3.60 10.49 -1.31
C LYS A 22 5.08 10.58 -0.97
N SER A 23 5.92 10.01 -1.82
CA SER A 23 7.37 10.19 -1.78
C SER A 23 7.70 11.67 -1.99
N ILE A 24 8.59 12.24 -1.16
CA ILE A 24 8.95 13.68 -1.20
C ILE A 24 10.09 14.00 -2.18
N CYS A 25 10.81 12.98 -2.65
CA CYS A 25 11.93 13.10 -3.57
C CYS A 25 12.04 11.86 -4.46
N ASP A 26 12.98 11.85 -5.40
CA ASP A 26 13.28 10.65 -6.18
C ASP A 26 13.81 9.52 -5.28
N MET A 27 13.11 8.39 -5.31
CA MET A 27 13.40 7.20 -4.51
C MET A 27 13.93 6.03 -5.36
N SER A 28 14.24 6.26 -6.65
CA SER A 28 14.65 5.21 -7.60
C SER A 28 15.81 4.36 -7.09
N ASN A 29 16.83 4.98 -6.47
CA ASN A 29 17.96 4.25 -5.88
C ASN A 29 17.55 3.36 -4.70
N LEU A 30 16.59 3.79 -3.87
CA LEU A 30 16.06 2.97 -2.78
C LEU A 30 15.22 1.82 -3.33
N TRP A 31 14.37 2.09 -4.33
CA TRP A 31 13.59 1.05 -5.00
C TRP A 31 14.47 -0.02 -5.63
N LYS A 32 15.59 0.37 -6.23
CA LYS A 32 16.58 -0.58 -6.76
C LYS A 32 17.19 -1.46 -5.67
N LYS A 33 17.53 -0.91 -4.50
CA LYS A 33 18.01 -1.72 -3.36
C LYS A 33 16.94 -2.71 -2.87
N LEU A 34 15.68 -2.28 -2.83
CA LEU A 34 14.57 -3.16 -2.48
C LEU A 34 14.34 -4.25 -3.54
N ASP A 35 14.53 -3.98 -4.83
CA ASP A 35 14.53 -5.01 -5.88
C ASP A 35 15.62 -6.07 -5.60
N GLU A 36 16.84 -5.64 -5.27
CA GLU A 36 17.97 -6.52 -4.95
C GLU A 36 17.70 -7.36 -3.69
N GLU A 37 17.16 -6.76 -2.62
CA GLU A 37 16.79 -7.48 -1.40
C GLU A 37 15.66 -8.49 -1.64
N VAL A 38 14.61 -8.12 -2.38
CA VAL A 38 13.53 -9.04 -2.74
C VAL A 38 14.05 -10.23 -3.55
N ALA A 39 14.99 -10.00 -4.47
CA ALA A 39 15.60 -11.07 -5.26
C ALA A 39 16.51 -11.98 -4.41
N ALA A 40 17.22 -11.41 -3.43
CA ALA A 40 18.14 -12.14 -2.56
C ALA A 40 17.43 -13.05 -1.53
N TYR A 41 16.21 -12.69 -1.12
CA TYR A 41 15.44 -13.43 -0.12
C TYR A 41 14.14 -14.00 -0.70
N PRO A 42 14.22 -15.04 -1.55
CA PRO A 42 13.05 -15.62 -2.21
C PRO A 42 12.03 -16.14 -1.19
N MET A 43 10.75 -16.06 -1.59
CA MET A 43 9.64 -16.38 -0.71
C MET A 43 9.52 -17.90 -0.45
N PRO A 44 9.30 -18.36 0.80
CA PRO A 44 9.09 -19.77 1.07
C PRO A 44 7.90 -20.33 0.28
N LYS A 45 7.97 -21.61 -0.10
CA LYS A 45 6.93 -22.29 -0.91
C LYS A 45 5.50 -22.08 -0.41
N MET A 46 5.29 -22.02 0.90
CA MET A 46 3.98 -21.79 1.50
C MET A 46 3.35 -20.43 1.16
N TYR A 47 4.15 -19.45 0.72
CA TYR A 47 3.72 -18.12 0.33
C TYR A 47 4.02 -17.77 -1.14
N GLU A 48 4.60 -18.70 -1.92
CA GLU A 48 5.03 -18.46 -3.30
C GLU A 48 3.90 -17.91 -4.21
N ASN A 49 2.69 -18.45 -4.03
CA ASN A 49 1.50 -18.04 -4.78
C ASN A 49 0.59 -17.08 -4.01
N LYS A 50 1.03 -16.59 -2.85
CA LYS A 50 0.24 -15.65 -2.06
C LYS A 50 0.24 -14.30 -2.76
N MET A 51 -0.95 -13.81 -3.08
CA MET A 51 -1.16 -12.48 -3.66
C MET A 51 -1.79 -11.55 -2.63
N VAL A 52 -1.44 -10.27 -2.70
CA VAL A 52 -2.02 -9.21 -1.87
C VAL A 52 -2.40 -8.00 -2.69
N TRP A 53 -3.46 -7.32 -2.28
CA TRP A 53 -3.86 -6.05 -2.86
C TRP A 53 -3.14 -4.91 -2.16
N ILE A 54 -2.49 -4.05 -2.93
CA ILE A 54 -1.82 -2.87 -2.43
C ILE A 54 -2.42 -1.60 -3.05
N LEU A 55 -2.38 -0.51 -2.29
CA LEU A 55 -2.52 0.85 -2.80
C LEU A 55 -1.13 1.48 -2.87
N CYS A 56 -0.76 2.00 -4.03
CA CYS A 56 0.45 2.81 -4.18
C CYS A 56 0.17 4.26 -3.78
N ASN A 57 0.93 4.79 -2.83
CA ASN A 57 0.76 6.18 -2.40
C ASN A 57 1.25 7.16 -3.47
N ASP A 58 2.21 6.79 -4.32
CA ASP A 58 2.79 7.70 -5.31
C ASP A 58 1.89 7.90 -6.53
N CYS A 59 1.38 6.82 -7.13
CA CYS A 59 0.52 6.88 -8.32
C CYS A 59 -0.98 6.69 -8.02
N GLY A 60 -1.35 6.26 -6.81
CA GLY A 60 -2.74 6.02 -6.41
C GLY A 60 -3.36 4.72 -6.95
N SER A 61 -2.61 3.91 -7.70
CA SER A 61 -3.13 2.67 -8.28
C SER A 61 -3.33 1.58 -7.23
N ASN A 62 -4.46 0.88 -7.33
CA ASN A 62 -4.67 -0.40 -6.65
C ASN A 62 -4.18 -1.54 -7.55
N THR A 63 -3.23 -2.34 -7.06
CA THR A 63 -2.65 -3.45 -7.83
C THR A 63 -2.62 -4.72 -6.98
N ASN A 64 -2.81 -5.87 -7.64
CA ASN A 64 -2.67 -7.18 -7.02
C ASN A 64 -1.26 -7.71 -7.35
N VAL A 65 -0.44 -7.93 -6.33
CA VAL A 65 0.98 -8.27 -6.49
C VAL A 65 1.35 -9.47 -5.62
N ARG A 66 2.47 -10.14 -5.94
CA ARG A 66 3.00 -11.22 -5.12
C ARG A 66 3.35 -10.69 -3.73
N PHE A 67 2.94 -11.42 -2.72
CA PHE A 67 3.28 -11.12 -1.34
C PHE A 67 4.78 -11.31 -1.12
N HIS A 68 5.42 -10.32 -0.49
CA HIS A 68 6.80 -10.42 -0.05
C HIS A 68 6.95 -9.83 1.35
N LEU A 69 7.77 -10.47 2.18
CA LEU A 69 8.01 -10.02 3.55
C LEU A 69 8.73 -8.66 3.62
N ILE A 70 9.60 -8.40 2.64
CA ILE A 70 10.42 -7.19 2.57
C ILE A 70 9.61 -5.98 2.09
N ALA A 71 9.11 -6.01 0.85
CA ALA A 71 8.37 -4.89 0.29
C ALA A 71 7.51 -5.30 -0.90
N HIS A 72 6.47 -4.52 -1.20
CA HIS A 72 5.54 -4.76 -2.30
C HIS A 72 5.71 -3.70 -3.39
N LYS A 73 6.21 -4.10 -4.56
CA LYS A 73 6.42 -3.21 -5.69
C LYS A 73 5.11 -2.92 -6.41
N CYS A 74 4.79 -1.66 -6.64
CA CYS A 74 3.67 -1.29 -7.50
C CYS A 74 3.98 -1.67 -8.95
N SER A 75 3.12 -2.48 -9.58
CA SER A 75 3.28 -2.87 -10.99
C SER A 75 2.99 -1.73 -11.98
N SER A 76 2.33 -0.65 -11.54
CA SER A 76 2.00 0.50 -12.41
C SER A 76 3.12 1.52 -12.54
N CYS A 77 3.89 1.78 -11.47
CA CYS A 77 4.93 2.82 -11.47
C CYS A 77 6.28 2.38 -10.91
N GLY A 78 6.40 1.15 -10.38
CA GLY A 78 7.64 0.62 -9.81
C GLY A 78 7.98 1.10 -8.40
N SER A 79 7.19 2.00 -7.81
CA SER A 79 7.39 2.47 -6.42
C SER A 79 7.09 1.36 -5.40
N TYR A 80 7.83 1.36 -4.29
CA TYR A 80 7.48 0.55 -3.11
C TYR A 80 6.85 1.36 -1.97
N ASN A 81 6.51 2.64 -2.19
CA ASN A 81 5.72 3.43 -1.26
C ASN A 81 4.24 2.97 -1.34
N THR A 82 3.97 1.79 -0.80
CA THR A 82 2.71 1.07 -0.94
C THR A 82 2.20 0.62 0.43
N ARG A 83 0.88 0.45 0.54
CA ARG A 83 0.25 -0.18 1.72
C ARG A 83 -0.63 -1.34 1.29
N GLN A 84 -0.60 -2.44 2.04
CA GLN A 84 -1.55 -3.52 1.85
C GLN A 84 -2.97 -3.05 2.18
N THR A 85 -3.93 -3.56 1.44
CA THR A 85 -5.35 -3.25 1.59
C THR A 85 -6.13 -4.55 1.69
N GLN A 86 -7.23 -4.53 2.44
CA GLN A 86 -8.10 -5.69 2.62
C GLN A 86 -8.96 -6.01 1.40
N ARG A 87 -8.86 -5.25 0.30
CA ARG A 87 -9.70 -5.41 -0.89
C ARG A 87 -9.30 -6.64 -1.70
N GLY A 88 -9.33 -7.83 -1.09
CA GLY A 88 -9.63 -9.06 -1.81
C GLY A 88 -11.01 -8.94 -2.44
N SER A 89 -11.25 -9.68 -3.50
CA SER A 89 -12.57 -9.83 -4.10
C SER A 89 -13.56 -10.41 -3.09
N ASP A 90 -14.13 -9.57 -2.22
CA ASP A 90 -15.28 -9.90 -1.41
C ASP A 90 -16.52 -9.64 -2.27
N SER A 91 -16.91 -10.66 -3.02
CA SER A 91 -18.32 -10.87 -3.35
C SER A 91 -19.07 -11.19 -2.04
N HIS A 92 -19.24 -10.18 -1.19
CA HIS A 92 -20.22 -10.17 -0.12
C HIS A 92 -21.32 -9.17 -0.51
N SER A 93 -22.22 -9.61 -1.39
CA SER A 93 -23.57 -9.04 -1.41
C SER A 93 -24.24 -9.45 -0.10
N CYS A 94 -24.19 -8.62 0.92
CA CYS A 94 -25.15 -8.68 2.02
C CYS A 94 -26.08 -7.47 1.91
N SER A 95 -27.15 -7.65 1.14
CA SER A 95 -28.34 -6.84 1.27
C SER A 95 -28.96 -7.16 2.63
N SER A 96 -28.71 -6.35 3.64
CA SER A 96 -29.47 -6.36 4.89
C SER A 96 -30.28 -5.08 4.94
N GLY A 97 -31.54 -5.19 4.50
CA GLY A 97 -32.52 -4.12 4.61
C GLY A 97 -32.74 -3.73 6.06
N MET A 98 -32.85 -2.43 6.31
CA MET A 98 -33.31 -1.90 7.58
C MET A 98 -34.80 -2.25 7.75
N PRO A 99 -35.24 -2.87 8.86
CA PRO A 99 -36.65 -2.90 9.19
C PRO A 99 -37.07 -1.52 9.71
N GLN A 100 -38.09 -0.93 9.08
CA GLN A 100 -38.74 0.28 9.57
C GLN A 100 -39.50 -0.06 10.86
N VAL A 101 -39.12 0.59 11.96
CA VAL A 101 -39.92 0.60 13.19
C VAL A 101 -41.07 1.59 13.02
N VAL A 102 -42.29 1.07 12.86
CA VAL A 102 -43.51 1.87 13.01
C VAL A 102 -43.78 2.05 14.51
N GLY A 103 -43.70 3.29 14.98
CA GLY A 103 -44.10 3.66 16.33
C GLY A 103 -45.62 3.76 16.41
N SER A 104 -46.26 2.89 17.18
CA SER A 104 -47.63 3.06 17.63
C SER A 104 -47.59 3.51 19.10
N THR A 105 -47.79 4.79 19.34
CA THR A 105 -48.20 5.31 20.64
C THR A 105 -49.73 5.35 20.67
N GLY A 106 -50.32 4.89 21.78
CA GLY A 106 -51.76 4.89 22.03
C GLY A 106 -52.33 6.24 22.41
#